data_AF-A0A3D2W1C0-F1
#
_entry.id   AF-A0A3D2W1C0-F1
#
_cell.length_a   1.000
_cell.length_b   1.000
_cell.length_c   1.000
_cell.angle_alpha   90.00
_cell.angle_beta   90.00
_cell.angle_gamma   90.00
#
_symmetry.space_group_name_H-M   'P 1'
#
loop_
_entity.id
_entity.type
_entity.pdbx_description
1 polymer ?
#
loop_
_entity_poly.entity_id
_entity_poly.type
_entity_poly.pdbx_seq_one_letter_code
_entity_poly.pdbx_strand_id
1 'polypeptide(L)'
;MRAMLRVLGVVLALAASGCQRQSGAPEDQAAPASPTNAQREAELAAEQLAAIGGPANASQRTAFEGEFQASGSLDSLGGAEGAWELTLLEDYAQFSRPGLGEDGGVVGARDFRERGLRVVAGPLTITIKQEACTASGVELPYVADVLFEGVAYQGCARRGVAAGARPTWASVLPELMPAIDACLARAESPPVRVTFAGALEEGEVSVRLRESDGARRVCTATAAGDNARFEHLSDLDTAPGEGDPEFQRGAEQPRRAACAEQALDSSGQVLGWVIRRRC
;
A
#
# COMPACT_ATOMS: atom_id res chain seq x y z
N MET A 1 55.48 87.78 4.80
CA MET A 1 55.48 86.62 3.88
C MET A 1 54.04 86.13 3.73
N ARG A 2 53.66 85.82 2.49
CA ARG A 2 52.52 85.03 1.95
C ARG A 2 51.93 84.00 2.95
N ALA A 3 50.64 83.60 2.99
CA ALA A 3 49.48 83.75 2.10
C ALA A 3 48.17 83.30 2.82
N MET A 4 47.03 83.81 2.33
CA MET A 4 45.75 83.14 1.95
C MET A 4 45.15 82.02 2.85
N LEU A 5 43.94 82.23 3.42
CA LEU A 5 42.56 81.90 2.93
C LEU A 5 42.00 80.60 3.59
N ARG A 6 40.95 80.72 4.43
CA ARG A 6 39.51 80.33 4.20
C ARG A 6 39.14 78.92 4.73
N VAL A 7 38.23 78.83 5.73
CA VAL A 7 36.76 78.48 5.63
C VAL A 7 36.56 76.96 5.61
N LEU A 8 35.63 76.27 6.28
CA LEU A 8 34.49 76.51 7.19
C LEU A 8 34.21 75.14 7.84
N GLY A 9 33.57 75.10 9.02
CA GLY A 9 32.98 73.85 9.52
C GLY A 9 32.30 74.04 10.86
N VAL A 10 31.07 74.56 10.84
CA VAL A 10 30.16 74.62 11.99
C VAL A 10 29.12 73.53 11.81
N VAL A 11 28.98 72.63 12.78
CA VAL A 11 27.67 72.05 13.15
C VAL A 11 27.62 71.87 14.67
N LEU A 12 26.68 72.58 15.29
CA LEU A 12 26.33 72.53 16.71
C LEU A 12 25.54 71.25 17.03
N ALA A 13 25.82 70.71 18.21
CA ALA A 13 24.93 69.81 18.94
C ALA A 13 23.86 70.63 19.71
N LEU A 14 22.64 70.09 19.88
CA LEU A 14 21.91 70.00 21.16
C LEU A 14 20.46 69.47 21.00
N ALA A 15 20.18 68.45 21.84
CA ALA A 15 19.00 68.30 22.71
C ALA A 15 17.67 67.68 22.22
N ALA A 16 17.17 66.83 23.14
CA ALA A 16 15.79 66.70 23.63
C ALA A 16 15.04 65.38 23.35
N SER A 17 14.90 64.63 24.43
CA SER A 17 13.92 63.60 24.77
C SER A 17 12.47 63.91 24.39
N GLY A 18 11.74 62.86 23.99
CA GLY A 18 10.33 62.67 24.35
C GLY A 18 9.27 63.07 23.33
N CYS A 19 8.84 62.11 22.50
CA CYS A 19 7.43 61.86 22.14
C CYS A 19 7.36 60.54 21.34
N GLN A 20 6.94 59.46 21.99
CA GLN A 20 6.49 58.24 21.32
C GLN A 20 5.23 58.57 20.51
N ARG A 21 5.39 58.71 19.19
CA ARG A 21 4.30 58.49 18.24
C ARG A 21 4.49 57.11 17.63
N GLN A 22 3.54 56.26 17.96
CA GLN A 22 3.37 54.89 17.51
C GLN A 22 3.29 54.88 15.99
N SER A 23 4.41 54.59 15.33
CA SER A 23 4.45 54.20 13.93
C SER A 23 3.60 52.94 13.80
N GLY A 24 2.65 52.96 12.87
CA GLY A 24 1.83 51.80 12.53
C GLY A 24 2.72 50.57 12.33
N ALA A 25 2.33 49.48 12.99
CA ALA A 25 2.90 48.17 12.75
C ALA A 25 2.77 47.84 11.25
N PRO A 26 3.76 47.14 10.67
CA PRO A 26 3.59 46.57 9.34
C PRO A 26 2.35 45.67 9.38
N GLU A 27 1.49 45.75 8.36
CA GLU A 27 0.55 44.68 8.06
C GLU A 27 1.34 43.37 8.08
N ASP A 28 1.00 42.50 9.04
CA ASP A 28 1.33 41.10 8.99
C ASP A 28 0.81 40.60 7.64
N GLN A 29 1.69 40.54 6.65
CA GLN A 29 1.54 39.65 5.51
C GLN A 29 1.52 38.26 6.13
N ALA A 30 0.33 37.80 6.47
CA ALA A 30 0.07 36.42 6.81
C ALA A 30 0.70 35.60 5.68
N ALA A 31 1.79 34.91 6.01
CA ALA A 31 2.36 33.92 5.11
C ALA A 31 1.20 33.02 4.63
N PRO A 32 1.14 32.67 3.33
CA PRO A 32 0.06 31.83 2.85
C PRO A 32 -0.02 30.59 3.74
N ALA A 33 -1.17 30.40 4.38
CA ALA A 33 -1.37 29.29 5.29
C ALA A 33 -1.05 28.00 4.53
N SER A 34 -0.24 27.13 5.13
CA SER A 34 0.08 25.84 4.50
C SER A 34 -1.21 25.10 4.18
N PRO A 35 -1.32 24.48 2.99
CA PRO A 35 -2.55 23.83 2.56
C PRO A 35 -2.97 22.75 3.55
N THR A 36 -4.28 22.74 3.85
CA THR A 36 -4.90 21.72 4.70
C THR A 36 -4.83 20.34 4.03
N ASN A 37 -4.96 19.27 4.81
CA ASN A 37 -4.94 17.90 4.26
C ASN A 37 -6.03 17.69 3.19
N ALA A 38 -7.24 18.21 3.43
CA ALA A 38 -8.34 18.15 2.45
C ALA A 38 -8.04 18.90 1.14
N GLN A 39 -7.31 20.02 1.20
CA GLN A 39 -6.89 20.75 0.00
C GLN A 39 -5.82 19.97 -0.77
N ARG A 40 -4.85 19.38 -0.06
CA ARG A 40 -3.81 18.54 -0.68
C ARG A 40 -4.41 17.29 -1.34
N GLU A 41 -5.39 16.66 -0.69
CA GLU A 41 -6.16 15.55 -1.24
C GLU A 41 -6.90 15.92 -2.52
N ALA A 42 -7.59 17.07 -2.51
CA ALA A 42 -8.32 17.54 -3.67
C ALA A 42 -7.39 17.85 -4.85
N GLU A 43 -6.21 18.41 -4.58
CA GLU A 43 -5.18 18.68 -5.59
C GLU A 43 -4.65 17.38 -6.21
N LEU A 44 -4.24 16.40 -5.39
CA LEU A 44 -3.80 15.08 -5.87
C LEU A 44 -4.89 14.36 -6.68
N ALA A 45 -6.13 14.38 -6.21
CA ALA A 45 -7.25 13.78 -6.93
C ALA A 45 -7.52 14.48 -8.27
N ALA A 46 -7.32 15.80 -8.35
CA ALA A 46 -7.46 16.56 -9.59
C ALA A 46 -6.32 16.26 -10.57
N GLU A 47 -5.08 16.12 -10.09
CA GLU A 47 -3.93 15.71 -10.90
C GLU A 47 -4.13 14.31 -11.47
N GLN A 48 -4.56 13.34 -10.65
CA GLN A 48 -4.87 11.98 -11.09
C GLN A 48 -6.00 11.97 -12.14
N LEU A 49 -7.05 12.77 -11.95
CA LEU A 49 -8.14 12.89 -12.91
C LEU A 49 -7.69 13.52 -14.23
N ALA A 50 -6.84 14.55 -14.17
CA ALA A 50 -6.26 15.15 -15.36
C ALA A 50 -5.36 14.17 -16.12
N ALA A 51 -4.65 13.29 -15.39
CA ALA A 51 -3.79 12.26 -15.97
C ALA A 51 -4.55 11.19 -16.77
N ILE A 52 -5.85 11.01 -16.56
CA ILE A 52 -6.68 10.05 -17.33
C ILE A 52 -7.52 10.71 -18.45
N GLY A 53 -7.52 12.03 -18.54
CA GLY A 53 -8.07 12.78 -19.68
C GLY A 53 -9.59 13.02 -19.63
N GLY A 54 -10.14 13.33 -20.81
CA GLY A 54 -11.56 13.64 -20.99
C GLY A 54 -12.49 12.43 -20.85
N PRO A 55 -13.81 12.61 -20.99
CA PRO A 55 -14.77 11.49 -20.98
C PRO A 55 -14.46 10.45 -22.06
N ALA A 56 -14.52 9.16 -21.71
CA ALA A 56 -14.27 8.07 -22.63
C ALA A 56 -15.36 7.89 -23.69
N ASN A 57 -14.97 7.55 -24.92
CA ASN A 57 -15.85 7.00 -25.94
C ASN A 57 -16.14 5.50 -25.72
N ALA A 58 -17.02 4.91 -26.53
CA ALA A 58 -17.45 3.51 -26.35
C ALA A 58 -16.29 2.50 -26.40
N SER A 59 -15.32 2.66 -27.32
CA SER A 59 -14.18 1.72 -27.41
C SER A 59 -13.20 1.88 -26.25
N GLN A 60 -13.00 3.11 -25.76
CA GLN A 60 -12.17 3.38 -24.59
C GLN A 60 -12.80 2.81 -23.32
N ARG A 61 -14.13 2.88 -23.20
CA ARG A 61 -14.87 2.27 -22.08
C ARG A 61 -14.64 0.77 -21.99
N THR A 62 -14.69 0.04 -23.10
CA THR A 62 -14.49 -1.42 -23.11
C THR A 62 -13.14 -1.86 -22.52
N ALA A 63 -12.10 -1.02 -22.57
CA ALA A 63 -10.80 -1.30 -21.98
C ALA A 63 -10.80 -1.28 -20.45
N PHE A 64 -11.77 -0.58 -19.85
CA PHE A 64 -11.91 -0.38 -18.41
C PHE A 64 -13.22 -0.95 -17.84
N GLU A 65 -14.06 -1.54 -18.68
CA GLU A 65 -15.24 -2.29 -18.27
C GLU A 65 -14.84 -3.63 -17.62
N GLY A 66 -15.61 -4.03 -16.61
CA GLY A 66 -15.35 -5.23 -15.81
C GLY A 66 -14.48 -4.95 -14.57
N GLU A 67 -14.08 -6.01 -13.90
CA GLU A 67 -13.45 -5.91 -12.60
C GLU A 67 -11.94 -5.69 -12.70
N PHE A 68 -11.36 -5.16 -11.62
CA PHE A 68 -9.92 -4.96 -11.50
C PHE A 68 -9.41 -5.46 -10.17
N GLN A 69 -8.17 -5.89 -10.18
CA GLN A 69 -7.40 -6.19 -8.99
C GLN A 69 -6.06 -5.49 -9.07
N ALA A 70 -5.64 -4.90 -7.96
CA ALA A 70 -4.37 -4.22 -7.87
C ALA A 70 -3.69 -4.48 -6.53
N SER A 71 -2.37 -4.42 -6.54
CA SER A 71 -1.52 -4.53 -5.37
C SER A 71 -0.30 -3.66 -5.56
N GLY A 72 0.27 -3.20 -4.46
CA GLY A 72 1.46 -2.38 -4.49
C GLY A 72 2.20 -2.35 -3.18
N SER A 73 3.34 -1.68 -3.24
CA SER A 73 4.16 -1.36 -2.08
C SER A 73 3.71 -0.04 -1.44
N LEU A 74 4.15 0.20 -0.22
CA LEU A 74 4.10 1.52 0.42
C LEU A 74 5.17 2.46 -0.15
N ASP A 75 6.16 1.93 -0.86
CA ASP A 75 7.28 2.73 -1.39
C ASP A 75 7.10 3.01 -2.88
N SER A 76 7.13 4.29 -3.25
CA SER A 76 7.10 4.80 -4.63
C SER A 76 8.36 4.46 -5.46
N LEU A 77 9.22 3.57 -4.98
CA LEU A 77 10.55 3.25 -5.54
C LEU A 77 10.77 1.76 -5.85
N GLY A 78 9.71 0.95 -5.87
CA GLY A 78 9.76 -0.40 -6.45
C GLY A 78 10.24 -1.52 -5.54
N GLY A 79 9.82 -1.56 -4.27
CA GLY A 79 10.13 -2.65 -3.34
C GLY A 79 8.88 -3.42 -2.87
N ALA A 80 8.75 -4.71 -3.21
CA ALA A 80 7.80 -5.71 -2.69
C ALA A 80 6.28 -5.43 -2.82
N GLU A 81 5.57 -6.31 -3.55
CA GLU A 81 4.11 -6.39 -3.57
C GLU A 81 3.52 -6.89 -2.25
N GLY A 82 2.27 -6.52 -1.95
CA GLY A 82 1.48 -7.09 -0.85
C GLY A 82 1.35 -6.21 0.40
N ALA A 83 1.86 -4.97 0.36
CA ALA A 83 1.62 -4.05 1.46
C ALA A 83 0.17 -3.54 1.45
N TRP A 84 -0.38 -3.25 0.28
CA TRP A 84 -1.81 -2.96 0.12
C TRP A 84 -2.41 -3.73 -1.05
N GLU A 85 -3.72 -3.93 -0.98
CA GLU A 85 -4.51 -4.63 -1.99
C GLU A 85 -5.79 -3.86 -2.31
N LEU A 86 -6.21 -3.93 -3.56
CA LEU A 86 -7.45 -3.37 -4.07
C LEU A 86 -8.18 -4.42 -4.89
N THR A 87 -9.45 -4.62 -4.58
CA THR A 87 -10.41 -5.32 -5.44
C THR A 87 -11.49 -4.34 -5.85
N LEU A 88 -11.61 -4.10 -7.16
CA LEU A 88 -12.60 -3.20 -7.74
C LEU A 88 -13.60 -4.02 -8.59
N LEU A 89 -14.76 -4.29 -7.99
CA LEU A 89 -15.91 -4.89 -8.65
C LEU A 89 -16.73 -3.83 -9.40
N GLU A 90 -17.77 -4.24 -10.10
CA GLU A 90 -18.58 -3.32 -10.92
C GLU A 90 -19.21 -2.19 -10.09
N ASP A 91 -19.70 -2.51 -8.90
CA ASP A 91 -20.47 -1.63 -8.01
C ASP A 91 -19.78 -1.39 -6.65
N TYR A 92 -18.60 -1.96 -6.44
CA TYR A 92 -18.00 -2.06 -5.11
C TYR A 92 -16.47 -2.05 -5.17
N ALA A 93 -15.83 -1.34 -4.23
CA ALA A 93 -14.39 -1.33 -4.08
C ALA A 93 -13.98 -1.75 -2.66
N GLN A 94 -13.06 -2.71 -2.56
CA GLN A 94 -12.44 -3.14 -1.31
C GLN A 94 -10.95 -2.80 -1.33
N PHE A 95 -10.49 -2.07 -0.33
CA PHE A 95 -9.10 -1.69 -0.16
C PHE A 95 -8.60 -2.14 1.22
N SER A 96 -7.41 -2.74 1.27
CA SER A 96 -6.77 -3.17 2.51
C SER A 96 -5.30 -2.76 2.52
N ARG A 97 -4.80 -2.33 3.69
CA ARG A 97 -3.40 -1.97 3.94
C ARG A 97 -3.02 -2.34 5.39
N PRO A 98 -1.73 -2.40 5.77
CA PRO A 98 -1.34 -2.84 7.10
C PRO A 98 -1.76 -1.78 8.12
N GLY A 99 -2.35 -2.19 9.24
CA GLY A 99 -2.84 -1.30 10.30
C GLY A 99 -4.18 -0.62 10.05
N LEU A 100 -4.76 -0.76 8.85
CA LEU A 100 -6.17 -0.47 8.58
C LEU A 100 -6.94 -1.79 8.68
N GLY A 101 -8.13 -1.79 9.30
CA GLY A 101 -9.03 -2.95 9.20
C GLY A 101 -9.43 -3.22 7.75
N GLU A 102 -10.14 -4.31 7.48
CA GLU A 102 -10.90 -4.38 6.23
C GLU A 102 -11.95 -3.27 6.29
N ASP A 103 -11.66 -2.11 5.70
CA ASP A 103 -12.70 -1.11 5.47
C ASP A 103 -13.64 -1.73 4.45
N GLY A 104 -14.72 -2.28 5.00
CA GLY A 104 -15.80 -2.94 4.28
C GLY A 104 -16.17 -2.09 3.08
N GLY A 105 -16.19 -2.73 1.92
CA GLY A 105 -16.01 -2.00 0.70
C GLY A 105 -17.12 -1.02 0.40
N VAL A 106 -16.72 -0.02 -0.36
CA VAL A 106 -17.46 1.21 -0.50
C VAL A 106 -18.00 1.26 -1.92
N VAL A 107 -19.28 1.60 -2.03
CA VAL A 107 -19.93 1.79 -3.34
C VAL A 107 -19.38 3.06 -3.97
N GLY A 108 -18.96 2.97 -5.23
CA GLY A 108 -18.45 4.11 -5.98
C GLY A 108 -18.85 4.06 -7.44
N ALA A 109 -19.30 5.19 -7.97
CA ALA A 109 -19.62 5.28 -9.39
C ALA A 109 -18.34 5.29 -10.24
N ARG A 110 -18.37 4.57 -11.35
CA ARG A 110 -17.28 4.50 -12.32
C ARG A 110 -17.34 5.67 -13.30
N ASP A 111 -16.29 6.47 -13.30
CA ASP A 111 -16.06 7.57 -14.23
C ASP A 111 -15.01 7.15 -15.27
N PHE A 112 -15.49 6.75 -16.45
CA PHE A 112 -14.65 6.28 -17.55
C PHE A 112 -14.05 7.46 -18.33
N ARG A 113 -12.74 7.46 -18.46
CA ARG A 113 -11.95 8.49 -19.13
C ARG A 113 -11.11 7.93 -20.26
N GLU A 114 -10.63 8.82 -21.12
CA GLU A 114 -9.90 8.48 -22.35
C GLU A 114 -8.74 7.49 -22.13
N ARG A 115 -8.03 7.63 -21.00
CA ARG A 115 -6.83 6.84 -20.66
C ARG A 115 -6.97 6.06 -19.34
N GLY A 116 -8.16 6.00 -18.76
CA GLY A 116 -8.33 5.40 -17.45
C GLY A 116 -9.75 5.31 -16.94
N LEU A 117 -9.87 4.80 -15.73
CA LEU A 117 -11.09 4.75 -14.94
C LEU A 117 -10.82 5.44 -13.61
N ARG A 118 -11.75 6.28 -13.16
CA ARG A 118 -11.77 6.80 -11.79
C ARG A 118 -12.99 6.29 -11.05
N VAL A 119 -12.81 5.92 -9.79
CA VAL A 119 -13.90 5.55 -8.87
C VAL A 119 -13.73 6.34 -7.59
N VAL A 120 -14.79 7.03 -7.17
CA VAL A 120 -14.84 7.72 -5.87
C VAL A 120 -15.83 6.98 -5.00
N ALA A 121 -15.32 6.36 -3.93
CA ALA A 121 -16.06 5.48 -3.03
C ALA A 121 -15.79 5.91 -1.58
N GLY A 122 -16.56 6.86 -1.07
CA GLY A 122 -16.36 7.42 0.28
C GLY A 122 -14.96 8.06 0.43
N PRO A 123 -14.13 7.63 1.40
CA PRO A 123 -12.76 8.15 1.58
C PRO A 123 -11.76 7.65 0.52
N LEU A 124 -12.18 6.72 -0.34
CA LEU A 124 -11.33 6.06 -1.32
C LEU A 124 -11.51 6.71 -2.70
N THR A 125 -10.44 7.20 -3.30
CA THR A 125 -10.39 7.55 -4.73
C THR A 125 -9.43 6.60 -5.43
N ILE A 126 -9.94 5.85 -6.39
CA ILE A 126 -9.18 4.89 -7.20
C ILE A 126 -9.06 5.44 -8.60
N THR A 127 -7.85 5.37 -9.17
CA THR A 127 -7.59 5.67 -10.57
C THR A 127 -6.84 4.49 -11.20
N ILE A 128 -7.43 3.86 -12.23
CA ILE A 128 -6.79 2.82 -13.02
C ILE A 128 -6.36 3.42 -14.37
N LYS A 129 -5.10 3.26 -14.74
CA LYS A 129 -4.51 3.76 -15.99
C LYS A 129 -4.05 2.59 -16.85
N GLN A 130 -4.25 2.67 -18.15
CA GLN A 130 -3.68 1.71 -19.09
C GLN A 130 -2.22 2.08 -19.39
N GLU A 131 -1.35 1.66 -18.49
CA GLU A 131 0.09 1.88 -18.53
C GLU A 131 0.79 0.61 -18.04
N ALA A 132 1.86 0.20 -18.71
CA ALA A 132 2.61 -0.98 -18.33
C ALA A 132 3.25 -0.79 -16.95
N CYS A 133 3.08 -1.77 -16.08
CA CYS A 133 3.54 -1.74 -14.70
C CYS A 133 4.24 -3.05 -14.38
N THR A 134 5.48 -2.98 -13.88
CA THR A 134 6.24 -4.18 -13.53
C THR A 134 6.25 -4.36 -12.03
N ALA A 135 5.78 -5.51 -11.57
CA ALA A 135 5.86 -5.90 -10.17
C ALA A 135 6.32 -7.36 -10.07
N SER A 136 7.27 -7.62 -9.17
CA SER A 136 7.85 -8.96 -8.96
C SER A 136 8.33 -9.67 -10.24
N GLY A 137 8.83 -8.90 -11.22
CA GLY A 137 9.31 -9.42 -12.50
C GLY A 137 8.22 -9.76 -13.53
N VAL A 138 6.94 -9.51 -13.20
CA VAL A 138 5.80 -9.68 -14.11
C VAL A 138 5.34 -8.31 -14.61
N GLU A 139 5.20 -8.17 -15.92
CA GLU A 139 4.62 -6.97 -16.54
C GLU A 139 3.09 -7.10 -16.57
N LEU A 140 2.42 -6.15 -15.92
CA LEU A 140 0.97 -6.01 -15.88
C LEU A 140 0.53 -4.81 -16.74
N PRO A 141 -0.65 -4.89 -17.37
CA PRO A 141 -1.07 -3.91 -18.38
C PRO A 141 -1.65 -2.60 -17.80
N TYR A 142 -1.79 -2.49 -16.47
CA TYR A 142 -2.39 -1.32 -15.83
C TYR A 142 -1.60 -0.87 -14.59
N VAL A 143 -1.70 0.43 -14.30
CA VAL A 143 -1.29 1.04 -13.02
C VAL A 143 -2.54 1.40 -12.23
N ALA A 144 -2.51 1.20 -10.92
CA ALA A 144 -3.52 1.68 -9.98
C ALA A 144 -2.93 2.75 -9.06
N ASP A 145 -3.56 3.92 -9.03
CA ASP A 145 -3.37 4.92 -7.99
C ASP A 145 -4.56 4.89 -7.04
N VAL A 146 -4.29 4.81 -5.74
CA VAL A 146 -5.32 4.83 -4.69
C VAL A 146 -5.02 5.96 -3.73
N LEU A 147 -5.97 6.86 -3.53
CA LEU A 147 -5.92 7.90 -2.51
C LEU A 147 -6.92 7.54 -1.41
N PHE A 148 -6.41 7.36 -0.18
CA PHE A 148 -7.22 7.04 0.99
C PHE A 148 -6.78 7.91 2.17
N GLU A 149 -7.71 8.72 2.71
CA GLU A 149 -7.46 9.64 3.83
C GLU A 149 -6.19 10.50 3.65
N GLY A 150 -5.94 10.95 2.42
CA GLY A 150 -4.79 11.80 2.10
C GLY A 150 -3.47 11.11 1.88
N VAL A 151 -3.46 9.78 1.92
CA VAL A 151 -2.28 8.98 1.55
C VAL A 151 -2.48 8.39 0.17
N ALA A 152 -1.51 8.64 -0.71
CA ALA A 152 -1.48 8.10 -2.06
C ALA A 152 -0.68 6.79 -2.09
N TYR A 153 -1.24 5.80 -2.77
CA TYR A 153 -0.68 4.49 -3.04
C TYR A 153 -0.61 4.28 -4.54
N GLN A 154 0.46 3.64 -5.01
CA GLN A 154 0.62 3.29 -6.41
C GLN A 154 1.04 1.83 -6.54
N GLY A 155 0.49 1.12 -7.52
CA GLY A 155 0.72 -0.30 -7.71
C GLY A 155 0.31 -0.76 -9.10
N CYS A 156 0.51 -2.05 -9.35
CA CYS A 156 0.16 -2.65 -10.63
C CYS A 156 -1.24 -3.27 -10.57
N ALA A 157 -1.96 -3.21 -11.69
CA ALA A 157 -3.32 -3.69 -11.79
C ALA A 157 -3.52 -4.63 -12.99
N ARG A 158 -4.51 -5.49 -12.85
CA ARG A 158 -4.95 -6.43 -13.89
C ARG A 158 -6.47 -6.44 -13.99
N ARG A 159 -6.96 -6.85 -15.16
CA ARG A 159 -8.40 -7.08 -15.39
C ARG A 159 -8.87 -8.41 -14.79
N GLY A 160 -10.13 -8.39 -14.38
CA GLY A 160 -10.82 -9.47 -13.69
C GLY A 160 -10.47 -9.52 -12.21
N VAL A 161 -11.44 -9.93 -11.39
CA VAL A 161 -11.13 -10.63 -10.16
C VAL A 161 -11.06 -12.09 -10.54
N ALA A 162 -9.97 -12.77 -10.20
CA ALA A 162 -9.99 -14.22 -10.28
C ALA A 162 -11.03 -14.70 -9.25
N ALA A 163 -12.23 -15.07 -9.71
CA ALA A 163 -13.33 -15.50 -8.85
C ALA A 163 -12.87 -16.69 -7.99
N GLY A 164 -12.80 -16.48 -6.68
CA GLY A 164 -12.23 -17.43 -5.71
C GLY A 164 -10.83 -17.05 -5.22
N ALA A 165 -9.98 -16.41 -6.03
CA ALA A 165 -8.69 -15.90 -5.60
C ALA A 165 -8.81 -14.43 -5.20
N ARG A 166 -9.10 -14.20 -3.92
CA ARG A 166 -8.44 -13.09 -3.23
C ARG A 166 -6.94 -13.36 -3.39
N PRO A 167 -6.12 -12.51 -4.06
CA PRO A 167 -4.67 -12.56 -3.89
C PRO A 167 -4.52 -12.43 -2.39
N THR A 168 -4.02 -13.49 -1.83
CA THR A 168 -3.63 -13.53 -0.45
C THR A 168 -2.15 -13.81 -0.51
N TRP A 169 -1.47 -13.77 0.61
CA TRP A 169 -0.09 -14.22 0.64
C TRP A 169 0.14 -15.60 -0.01
N ALA A 170 -0.89 -16.46 -0.07
CA ALA A 170 -0.83 -17.77 -0.73
C ALA A 170 -0.77 -17.70 -2.28
N SER A 171 -1.03 -16.56 -2.93
CA SER A 171 -0.87 -16.42 -4.39
C SER A 171 0.59 -16.31 -4.81
N VAL A 172 1.48 -15.89 -3.91
CA VAL A 172 2.94 -15.86 -4.09
C VAL A 172 3.64 -16.95 -3.26
N LEU A 173 2.92 -18.04 -3.03
CA LEU A 173 3.41 -19.13 -2.19
C LEU A 173 4.74 -19.71 -2.71
N PRO A 174 4.94 -19.97 -4.02
CA PRO A 174 6.21 -20.49 -4.52
C PRO A 174 7.42 -19.63 -4.14
N GLU A 175 7.28 -18.30 -4.16
CA GLU A 175 8.32 -17.35 -3.78
C GLU A 175 8.61 -17.38 -2.28
N LEU A 176 7.60 -17.62 -1.46
CA LEU A 176 7.71 -17.69 0.01
C LEU A 176 8.15 -19.07 0.53
N MET A 177 8.13 -20.10 -0.32
CA MET A 177 8.39 -21.48 0.08
C MET A 177 9.71 -21.72 0.82
N PRO A 178 10.87 -21.15 0.40
CA PRO A 178 12.12 -21.38 1.11
C PRO A 178 12.07 -20.93 2.57
N ALA A 179 11.52 -19.73 2.83
CA ALA A 179 11.32 -19.22 4.18
C ALA A 179 10.29 -20.04 4.96
N ILE A 180 9.19 -20.43 4.32
CA ILE A 180 8.16 -21.28 4.93
C ILE A 180 8.75 -22.63 5.34
N ASP A 181 9.49 -23.30 4.48
CA ASP A 181 10.10 -24.61 4.78
C ASP A 181 11.12 -24.50 5.92
N ALA A 182 11.92 -23.43 5.96
CA ALA A 182 12.85 -23.14 7.05
C ALA A 182 12.14 -22.91 8.40
N CYS A 183 11.01 -22.20 8.37
CA CYS A 183 10.20 -21.96 9.55
C CYS A 183 9.49 -23.24 10.01
N LEU A 184 8.90 -24.01 9.10
CA LEU A 184 8.24 -25.28 9.44
C LEU A 184 9.19 -26.29 10.08
N ALA A 185 10.47 -26.31 9.65
CA ALA A 185 11.49 -27.19 10.21
C ALA A 185 11.80 -26.93 11.70
N ARG A 186 11.41 -25.76 12.23
CA ARG A 186 11.61 -25.36 13.63
C ARG A 186 10.39 -25.54 14.51
N ALA A 187 9.23 -25.88 13.94
CA ALA A 187 8.01 -26.11 14.72
C ALA A 187 8.16 -27.35 15.61
N GLU A 188 7.50 -27.33 16.76
CA GLU A 188 7.69 -28.32 17.83
C GLU A 188 6.57 -29.39 17.84
N SER A 189 5.36 -29.02 17.38
CA SER A 189 4.10 -29.75 17.54
C SER A 189 3.33 -29.88 16.19
N PRO A 190 3.79 -30.72 15.25
CA PRO A 190 3.07 -30.96 13.99
C PRO A 190 1.71 -31.68 14.19
N PRO A 191 0.75 -31.54 13.25
CA PRO A 191 0.81 -30.78 12.01
C PRO A 191 0.72 -29.27 12.22
N VAL A 192 1.42 -28.52 11.36
CA VAL A 192 1.47 -27.06 11.41
C VAL A 192 0.61 -26.48 10.29
N ARG A 193 -0.02 -25.33 10.58
CA ARG A 193 -0.66 -24.47 9.60
C ARG A 193 0.11 -23.18 9.49
N VAL A 194 0.48 -22.79 8.27
CA VAL A 194 0.89 -21.42 8.01
C VAL A 194 -0.40 -20.61 7.90
N THR A 195 -0.52 -19.60 8.76
CA THR A 195 -1.70 -18.74 8.84
C THR A 195 -1.48 -17.41 8.14
N PHE A 196 -0.22 -17.02 7.94
CA PHE A 196 0.20 -15.86 7.16
C PHE A 196 1.65 -16.04 6.74
N ALA A 197 2.04 -15.51 5.58
CA ALA A 197 3.44 -15.28 5.23
C ALA A 197 3.57 -13.98 4.44
N GLY A 198 4.69 -13.28 4.55
CA GLY A 198 4.88 -12.03 3.82
C GLY A 198 6.32 -11.55 3.89
N ALA A 199 6.77 -10.91 2.82
CA ALA A 199 8.08 -10.25 2.82
C ALA A 199 8.11 -9.10 3.84
N LEU A 200 9.25 -8.95 4.50
CA LEU A 200 9.61 -7.83 5.34
C LEU A 200 10.64 -6.97 4.61
N GLU A 201 11.00 -5.83 5.24
CA GLU A 201 12.18 -5.07 4.83
C GLU A 201 13.45 -5.92 4.89
N GLU A 202 14.50 -5.49 4.18
CA GLU A 202 15.82 -6.15 4.17
C GLU A 202 15.86 -7.57 3.57
N GLY A 203 14.80 -8.00 2.87
CA GLY A 203 14.76 -9.31 2.19
C GLY A 203 14.47 -10.48 3.13
N GLU A 204 13.91 -10.19 4.31
CA GLU A 204 13.36 -11.20 5.21
C GLU A 204 11.89 -11.52 4.85
N VAL A 205 11.39 -12.62 5.41
CA VAL A 205 10.02 -13.11 5.28
C VAL A 205 9.53 -13.47 6.66
N SER A 206 8.39 -12.89 7.05
CA SER A 206 7.65 -13.28 8.25
C SER A 206 6.66 -14.40 7.91
N VAL A 207 6.63 -15.44 8.74
CA VAL A 207 5.75 -16.61 8.61
C VAL A 207 5.07 -16.84 9.95
N ARG A 208 3.74 -16.74 9.99
CA ARG A 208 2.95 -17.01 11.21
C ARG A 208 2.42 -18.43 11.16
N LEU A 209 2.68 -19.18 12.21
CA LEU A 209 2.39 -20.60 12.33
C LEU A 209 1.36 -20.84 13.43
N ARG A 210 0.46 -21.80 13.20
CA ARG A 210 -0.38 -22.41 14.23
C ARG A 210 -0.10 -23.90 14.28
N GLU A 211 0.33 -24.35 15.45
CA GLU A 211 0.68 -25.74 15.71
C GLU A 211 -0.53 -26.54 16.21
N SER A 212 -0.36 -27.86 16.33
CA SER A 212 -1.47 -28.77 16.68
C SER A 212 -1.97 -28.65 18.12
N ASP A 213 -1.12 -28.15 19.01
CA ASP A 213 -1.45 -27.80 20.41
C ASP A 213 -2.14 -26.43 20.53
N GLY A 214 -2.31 -25.73 19.41
CA GLY A 214 -2.89 -24.39 19.35
C GLY A 214 -1.88 -23.26 19.53
N ALA A 215 -0.59 -23.58 19.78
CA ALA A 215 0.44 -22.56 19.92
C ALA A 215 0.56 -21.74 18.62
N ARG A 216 0.70 -20.42 18.79
CA ARG A 216 0.92 -19.47 17.70
C ARG A 216 2.35 -18.96 17.78
N ARG A 217 3.05 -19.02 16.65
CA ARG A 217 4.45 -18.58 16.53
C ARG A 217 4.57 -17.63 15.35
N VAL A 218 5.45 -16.64 15.45
CA VAL A 218 5.97 -15.95 14.27
C VAL A 218 7.40 -16.41 14.07
N CYS A 219 7.72 -16.70 12.82
CA CYS A 219 9.05 -17.03 12.38
C CYS A 219 9.51 -16.03 11.33
N THR A 220 10.74 -15.51 11.46
CA THR A 220 11.34 -14.66 10.45
C THR A 220 12.56 -15.37 9.86
N ALA A 221 12.62 -15.48 8.53
CA ALA A 221 13.73 -16.09 7.80
C ALA A 221 14.10 -15.22 6.59
N THR A 222 15.27 -15.41 6.00
CA THR A 222 15.59 -14.74 4.72
C THR A 222 14.73 -15.32 3.58
N ALA A 223 14.57 -14.59 2.48
CA ALA A 223 13.88 -15.10 1.29
C ALA A 223 14.48 -16.42 0.74
N ALA A 224 15.76 -16.69 1.02
CA ALA A 224 16.44 -17.94 0.66
C ALA A 224 16.17 -19.10 1.64
N GLY A 225 15.52 -18.86 2.77
CA GLY A 225 15.25 -19.87 3.80
C GLY A 225 16.33 -20.00 4.88
N ASP A 226 17.18 -18.98 5.05
CA ASP A 226 18.23 -18.98 6.08
C ASP A 226 17.82 -18.20 7.33
N ASN A 227 18.57 -18.38 8.42
CA ASN A 227 18.47 -17.59 9.66
C ASN A 227 17.05 -17.55 10.28
N ALA A 228 16.28 -18.64 10.17
CA ALA A 228 14.95 -18.73 10.75
C ALA A 228 14.97 -18.50 12.27
N ARG A 229 14.29 -17.47 12.74
CA ARG A 229 14.16 -17.03 14.15
C ARG A 229 12.71 -17.15 14.59
N PHE A 230 12.45 -17.66 15.79
CA PHE A 230 11.10 -17.94 16.31
C PHE A 230 10.77 -17.08 17.52
N GLU A 231 9.55 -16.55 17.52
CA GLU A 231 8.97 -15.84 18.64
C GLU A 231 7.56 -16.37 18.92
N HIS A 232 7.16 -16.36 20.19
CA HIS A 232 5.80 -16.73 20.58
C HIS A 232 4.86 -15.55 20.33
N LEU A 233 3.70 -15.84 19.77
CA LEU A 233 2.62 -14.87 19.62
C LEU A 233 1.59 -15.07 20.72
N SER A 234 1.10 -13.98 21.27
CA SER A 234 -0.08 -14.02 22.14
C SER A 234 -1.34 -14.25 21.32
N ASP A 235 -2.41 -14.74 21.95
CA ASP A 235 -3.70 -14.94 21.29
C ASP A 235 -4.33 -13.64 20.77
N LEU A 236 -3.94 -12.49 21.32
CA LEU A 236 -4.42 -11.16 20.93
C LEU A 236 -3.66 -10.57 19.74
N ASP A 237 -2.49 -11.12 19.40
CA ASP A 237 -1.65 -10.63 18.32
C ASP A 237 -2.05 -11.33 17.02
N THR A 238 -2.75 -10.62 16.13
CA THR A 238 -3.19 -11.12 14.82
C THR A 238 -2.74 -10.19 13.71
N ALA A 239 -2.19 -10.75 12.63
CA ALA A 239 -1.89 -9.99 11.43
C ALA A 239 -3.14 -9.83 10.54
N PRO A 240 -3.27 -8.73 9.78
CA PRO A 240 -4.29 -8.61 8.74
C PRO A 240 -4.20 -9.77 7.74
N GLY A 241 -5.34 -10.37 7.37
CA GLY A 241 -5.39 -11.54 6.48
C GLY A 241 -4.93 -12.86 7.13
N GLU A 242 -4.57 -12.87 8.42
CA GLU A 242 -4.15 -14.09 9.10
C GLU A 242 -5.32 -15.10 9.22
N GLY A 243 -5.04 -16.33 8.80
CA GLY A 243 -5.97 -17.45 8.89
C GLY A 243 -7.06 -17.46 7.83
N ASP A 244 -6.92 -16.68 6.75
CA ASP A 244 -7.70 -16.86 5.53
C ASP A 244 -6.91 -16.40 4.27
N PRO A 245 -6.30 -17.31 3.51
CA PRO A 245 -6.29 -18.76 3.70
C PRO A 245 -5.24 -19.22 4.71
N GLU A 246 -5.35 -20.47 5.12
CA GLU A 246 -4.27 -21.22 5.78
C GLU A 246 -3.57 -22.13 4.77
N PHE A 247 -2.28 -22.38 4.93
CA PHE A 247 -1.55 -23.36 4.12
C PHE A 247 -1.11 -24.55 4.98
N GLN A 248 -1.30 -25.75 4.45
CA GLN A 248 -0.72 -26.98 4.95
C GLN A 248 0.31 -27.49 3.94
N ARG A 249 1.58 -27.57 4.36
CA ARG A 249 2.66 -28.16 3.56
C ARG A 249 2.48 -29.67 3.40
N GLY A 250 2.80 -30.19 2.22
CA GLY A 250 2.88 -31.62 1.94
C GLY A 250 1.63 -32.23 1.31
N ALA A 251 1.70 -33.50 0.96
CA ALA A 251 0.69 -34.18 0.14
C ALA A 251 -0.59 -34.57 0.89
N GLU A 252 -0.54 -34.66 2.23
CA GLU A 252 -1.69 -35.10 3.02
C GLU A 252 -2.85 -34.11 2.92
N GLN A 253 -4.01 -34.58 2.47
CA GLN A 253 -5.19 -33.73 2.33
C GLN A 253 -5.72 -33.28 3.70
N PRO A 254 -5.98 -31.98 3.91
CA PRO A 254 -6.50 -31.48 5.18
C PRO A 254 -7.90 -32.01 5.47
N ARG A 255 -8.25 -32.11 6.76
CA ARG A 255 -9.59 -32.54 7.21
C ARG A 255 -10.73 -31.70 6.63
N ARG A 256 -10.50 -30.41 6.33
CA ARG A 256 -11.44 -29.52 5.62
C ARG A 256 -11.27 -29.62 4.10
N ALA A 257 -11.28 -30.84 3.56
CA ALA A 257 -11.01 -31.11 2.15
C ALA A 257 -11.94 -30.34 1.18
N ALA A 258 -13.20 -30.10 1.57
CA ALA A 258 -14.15 -29.36 0.76
C ALA A 258 -13.74 -27.90 0.49
N CYS A 259 -12.94 -27.30 1.38
CA CYS A 259 -12.43 -25.92 1.25
C CYS A 259 -10.92 -25.87 1.02
N ALA A 260 -10.35 -26.97 0.56
CA ALA A 260 -8.94 -27.09 0.31
C ALA A 260 -8.66 -27.24 -1.18
N GLU A 261 -7.76 -26.40 -1.69
CA GLU A 261 -7.27 -26.41 -3.05
C GLU A 261 -5.78 -26.77 -3.04
N GLN A 262 -5.30 -27.50 -4.04
CA GLN A 262 -3.88 -27.82 -4.14
C GLN A 262 -3.09 -26.55 -4.48
N ALA A 263 -2.04 -26.30 -3.71
CA ALA A 263 -1.03 -25.30 -4.03
C ALA A 263 0.04 -25.96 -4.90
N LEU A 264 0.27 -25.40 -6.08
CA LEU A 264 1.23 -25.92 -7.06
C LEU A 264 2.38 -24.93 -7.24
N ASP A 265 3.57 -25.44 -7.54
CA ASP A 265 4.67 -24.62 -8.01
C ASP A 265 4.57 -24.35 -9.54
N SER A 266 5.54 -23.60 -10.07
CA SER A 266 5.61 -23.27 -11.49
C SER A 266 5.83 -24.47 -12.42
N SER A 267 6.28 -25.61 -11.88
CA SER A 267 6.46 -26.87 -12.59
C SER A 267 5.23 -27.80 -12.49
N GLY A 268 4.20 -27.38 -11.74
CA GLY A 268 3.01 -28.19 -11.47
C GLY A 268 3.18 -29.19 -10.32
N GLN A 269 4.26 -29.10 -9.55
CA GLN A 269 4.48 -29.95 -8.39
C GLN A 269 3.63 -29.49 -7.20
N VAL A 270 3.08 -30.44 -6.46
CA VAL A 270 2.23 -30.13 -5.29
C VAL A 270 3.10 -29.65 -4.13
N LEU A 271 2.95 -28.38 -3.77
CA LEU A 271 3.52 -27.78 -2.57
C LEU A 271 2.71 -28.17 -1.33
N GLY A 272 1.38 -28.16 -1.45
CA GLY A 272 0.50 -28.53 -0.35
C GLY A 272 -0.93 -28.12 -0.61
N TRP A 273 -1.60 -27.64 0.43
CA TRP A 273 -3.03 -27.32 0.40
C TRP A 273 -3.31 -25.93 0.96
N VAL A 274 -3.96 -25.09 0.16
CA VAL A 274 -4.54 -23.81 0.57
C VAL A 274 -5.94 -24.07 1.08
N ILE A 275 -6.22 -23.72 2.33
CA ILE A 275 -7.46 -23.98 3.04
C ILE A 275 -8.16 -22.65 3.30
N ARG A 276 -9.28 -22.42 2.63
CA ARG A 276 -10.08 -21.19 2.81
C ARG A 276 -11.00 -21.31 4.02
N ARG A 277 -11.30 -20.17 4.64
CA ARG A 277 -12.27 -20.12 5.74
C ARG A 277 -13.69 -20.43 5.26
N ARG A 278 -14.02 -20.11 4.01
CA ARG A 278 -15.32 -20.33 3.39
C ARG A 278 -15.21 -20.98 2.01
N CYS A 279 -16.17 -21.85 1.77
CA CYS A 279 -16.65 -22.36 0.48
C CYS A 279 -18.08 -21.83 0.31
#